data_AF-A0A2S2NR16-F1
#
_entry.id   AF-A0A2S2NR16-F1
#
_cell.length_a   1.000
_cell.length_b   1.000
_cell.length_c   1.000
_cell.angle_alpha   90.00
_cell.angle_beta   90.00
_cell.angle_gamma   90.00
#
_symmetry.space_group_name_H-M   'P 1'
#
loop_
_entity.id
_entity.type
_entity.pdbx_description
1 polymer ?
#
loop_
_entity_poly.entity_id
_entity_poly.type
_entity_poly.pdbx_seq_one_letter_code
_entity_poly.pdbx_strand_id
1 'polypeptide(L)'
;MVYTFFSSSTYRWNLYEQSTKSVLKNLCTIIWSSRYEVCKAFSFGYENVLQVIQVLSKDNTQQPSTRHEATSIKKKLEKLEFVFMLKMWTPILNRFDSTSKTLQST
;
A
#
# COMPACT_ATOMS: atom_id res chain seq x y z
N MET A 1 3.64 -2.87 6.88
CA MET A 1 2.62 -3.93 6.77
C MET A 1 2.47 -4.38 5.33
N VAL A 2 1.75 -3.67 4.45
CA VAL A 2 1.55 -4.14 3.06
C VAL A 2 2.86 -4.17 2.27
N TYR A 3 3.63 -3.08 2.29
CA TYR A 3 4.96 -3.05 1.68
C TYR A 3 5.86 -4.19 2.21
N THR A 4 5.99 -4.30 3.53
CA THR A 4 6.79 -5.35 4.20
C THR A 4 6.38 -6.76 3.80
N PHE A 5 5.06 -7.00 3.69
CA PHE A 5 4.52 -8.29 3.29
C PHE A 5 4.97 -8.66 1.88
N PHE A 6 4.83 -7.75 0.91
CA PHE A 6 5.26 -8.00 -0.46
C PHE A 6 6.79 -8.04 -0.60
N SER A 7 7.52 -7.12 0.02
CA SER A 7 8.98 -7.02 -0.09
C SER A 7 9.73 -8.17 0.57
N SER A 8 9.07 -8.94 1.45
CA SER A 8 9.66 -10.11 2.09
C SER A 8 9.71 -11.36 1.21
N SER A 9 9.23 -11.29 -0.05
CA SER A 9 9.29 -12.39 -1.00
C SER A 9 9.24 -11.91 -2.44
N THR A 10 10.23 -12.33 -3.23
CA THR A 10 10.30 -12.04 -4.67
C THR A 10 9.06 -12.53 -5.42
N TYR A 11 8.52 -13.70 -5.05
CA TYR A 11 7.29 -14.23 -5.65
C TYR A 11 6.09 -13.31 -5.39
N ARG A 12 5.90 -12.89 -4.13
CA ARG A 12 4.80 -11.97 -3.74
C ARG A 12 4.96 -10.61 -4.42
N TRP A 13 6.18 -10.11 -4.51
CA TRP A 13 6.50 -8.86 -5.22
C TRP A 13 6.17 -8.94 -6.72
N ASN A 14 6.53 -10.03 -7.39
CA ASN A 14 6.25 -10.22 -8.81
C ASN A 14 4.74 -10.29 -9.08
N LEU A 15 3.96 -10.99 -8.24
CA LEU A 15 2.50 -11.01 -8.35
C LEU A 15 1.90 -9.60 -8.21
N TYR A 16 2.44 -8.81 -7.27
CA TYR A 16 2.06 -7.43 -7.10
C TYR A 16 2.36 -6.61 -8.38
N GLU A 17 3.59 -6.65 -8.90
CA GLU A 17 3.98 -5.88 -10.10
C GLU A 17 3.19 -6.27 -11.35
N GLN A 18 2.83 -7.54 -11.51
CA GLN A 18 1.97 -8.00 -12.61
C GLN A 18 0.54 -7.47 -12.50
N SER A 19 0.04 -7.29 -11.27
CA SER A 19 -1.34 -6.87 -11.00
C SER A 19 -1.55 -5.35 -11.04
N THR A 20 -0.52 -4.55 -10.77
CA THR A 20 -0.69 -3.10 -10.61
C THR A 20 0.42 -2.30 -11.26
N LYS A 21 0.01 -1.17 -11.85
CA LYS A 21 0.91 -0.14 -12.38
C LYS A 21 1.37 0.86 -11.31
N SER A 22 0.81 0.79 -10.11
CA SER A 22 1.27 1.61 -8.98
C SER A 22 2.58 1.06 -8.42
N VAL A 23 3.44 1.93 -7.89
CA VAL A 23 4.65 1.49 -7.17
C VAL A 23 4.39 1.65 -5.67
N LEU A 24 4.29 0.53 -4.94
CA LEU A 24 4.27 0.55 -3.48
C LEU A 24 5.65 1.01 -3.01
N LYS A 25 5.69 2.17 -2.34
CA LYS A 25 6.91 2.68 -1.73
C LYS A 25 6.98 2.27 -0.26
N ASN A 26 8.19 2.09 0.25
CA ASN A 26 8.41 2.05 1.69
C ASN A 26 8.09 3.44 2.27
N LEU A 27 7.51 3.46 3.46
CA LEU A 27 7.22 4.69 4.18
C LEU A 27 8.53 5.25 4.74
N CYS A 28 8.98 6.41 4.24
CA CYS A 28 10.01 7.16 4.94
C CYS A 28 9.36 7.99 6.04
N THR A 29 9.73 7.73 7.29
CA THR A 29 9.09 8.33 8.48
C THR A 29 9.29 9.84 8.59
N ILE A 30 10.38 10.35 8.01
CA ILE A 30 10.92 11.69 8.24
C ILE A 30 10.28 12.76 7.34
N ILE A 31 9.70 12.40 6.19
CA ILE A 31 9.28 13.40 5.17
C ILE A 31 7.81 13.21 4.80
N TRP A 32 7.02 14.28 4.92
CA TRP A 32 5.60 14.30 4.54
C TRP A 32 5.36 13.95 3.06
N SER A 33 6.30 14.31 2.18
CA SER A 33 6.27 13.96 0.76
C SER A 33 6.23 12.44 0.53
N SER A 34 7.02 11.68 1.29
CA SER A 34 6.99 10.21 1.22
C SER A 34 5.65 9.65 1.67
N ARG A 35 5.01 10.24 2.70
CA ARG A 35 3.68 9.84 3.15
C ARG A 35 2.63 10.08 2.07
N TYR A 36 2.67 11.24 1.41
CA TYR A 36 1.79 11.52 0.27
C TYR A 36 1.98 10.50 -0.85
N GLU A 37 3.22 10.25 -1.26
CA GLU A 37 3.53 9.31 -2.34
C GLU A 37 3.05 7.88 -2.03
N VAL A 38 3.20 7.42 -0.78
CA VAL A 38 2.68 6.12 -0.35
C VAL A 38 1.15 6.11 -0.38
N CYS A 39 0.47 7.11 0.19
CA CYS A 39 -0.98 7.19 0.17
C CYS A 39 -1.55 7.27 -1.25
N LYS A 40 -0.90 8.04 -2.12
CA LYS A 40 -1.25 8.18 -3.54
C LYS A 40 -1.15 6.85 -4.27
N ALA A 41 0.01 6.18 -4.18
CA ALA A 41 0.23 4.90 -4.82
C ALA A 41 -0.76 3.84 -4.32
N PHE A 42 -0.99 3.81 -3.00
CA PHE A 42 -1.92 2.87 -2.38
C PHE A 42 -3.37 3.15 -2.76
N SER A 43 -3.79 4.42 -2.80
CA SER A 43 -5.15 4.81 -3.20
C SER A 43 -5.44 4.49 -4.66
N PHE A 44 -4.45 4.61 -5.55
CA PHE A 44 -4.57 4.27 -6.97
C PHE A 44 -4.56 2.75 -7.20
N GLY A 45 -3.70 2.01 -6.48
CA GLY A 45 -3.55 0.56 -6.61
C GLY A 45 -4.43 -0.27 -5.67
N TYR A 46 -5.34 0.36 -4.91
CA TYR A 46 -6.06 -0.28 -3.79
C TYR A 46 -6.74 -1.59 -4.18
N GLU A 47 -7.49 -1.57 -5.28
CA GLU A 47 -8.26 -2.72 -5.73
C GLU A 47 -7.35 -3.87 -6.17
N ASN A 48 -6.32 -3.58 -6.96
CA ASN A 48 -5.33 -4.57 -7.39
C ASN A 48 -4.57 -5.18 -6.21
N VAL A 49 -4.15 -4.33 -5.25
CA VAL A 49 -3.49 -4.77 -4.01
C VAL A 49 -4.40 -5.72 -3.23
N LEU A 50 -5.68 -5.38 -3.08
CA LEU A 50 -6.65 -6.20 -2.38
C LEU A 50 -6.86 -7.54 -3.09
N GLN A 51 -6.94 -7.54 -4.42
CA GLN A 51 -7.07 -8.76 -5.23
C GLN A 51 -5.87 -9.69 -5.06
N VAL A 52 -4.63 -9.19 -5.14
CA VAL A 52 -3.42 -10.02 -4.94
C VAL A 52 -3.38 -10.60 -3.54
N ILE A 53 -3.71 -9.82 -2.52
CA ILE A 53 -3.76 -10.31 -1.13
C ILE A 53 -4.83 -11.39 -0.98
N GLN A 54 -5.99 -11.24 -1.65
CA GLN A 54 -7.02 -12.25 -1.67
C GLN A 54 -6.54 -13.56 -2.34
N VAL A 55 -5.82 -13.48 -3.46
CA VAL A 55 -5.23 -14.66 -4.11
C VAL A 55 -4.27 -15.36 -3.13
N LEU A 56 -3.34 -14.60 -2.53
CA LEU A 56 -2.36 -15.15 -1.58
C LEU A 56 -3.00 -15.73 -0.32
N SER A 57 -4.14 -15.20 0.14
CA SER A 57 -4.87 -15.76 1.29
C SER A 57 -5.50 -17.12 1.02
N LYS A 58 -5.81 -17.42 -0.26
CA LYS A 58 -6.49 -18.64 -0.71
C LYS A 58 -5.55 -19.65 -1.37
N ASP A 59 -4.30 -19.27 -1.60
CA ASP A 59 -3.30 -20.09 -2.26
C ASP A 59 -2.76 -21.18 -1.32
N ASN A 60 -3.26 -22.40 -1.46
CA ASN A 60 -2.87 -23.57 -0.66
C ASN A 60 -1.40 -23.98 -0.84
N THR A 61 -0.70 -23.49 -1.87
CA THR A 61 0.73 -23.75 -2.08
C THR A 61 1.61 -22.89 -1.16
N GLN A 62 1.08 -21.78 -0.64
CA GLN A 62 1.81 -20.92 0.31
C GLN A 62 1.88 -21.57 1.70
N GLN A 63 2.87 -21.15 2.49
CA GLN A 63 2.95 -21.52 3.91
C GLN A 63 1.68 -21.08 4.67
N PRO A 64 1.17 -21.88 5.63
CA PRO A 64 0.00 -21.51 6.43
C PRO A 64 0.13 -20.14 7.12
N SER A 65 1.34 -19.79 7.58
CA SER A 65 1.64 -18.48 8.17
C SER A 65 1.45 -17.33 7.18
N THR A 66 1.93 -17.49 5.94
CA THR A 66 1.75 -16.49 4.86
C THR A 66 0.28 -16.30 4.51
N ARG A 67 -0.50 -17.38 4.41
CA ARG A 67 -1.95 -17.29 4.19
C ARG A 67 -2.67 -16.56 5.33
N HIS A 68 -2.29 -16.86 6.57
CA HIS A 68 -2.84 -16.21 7.74
C HIS A 68 -2.51 -14.72 7.78
N GLU A 69 -1.26 -14.35 7.49
CA GLU A 69 -0.83 -12.97 7.39
C GLU A 69 -1.59 -12.22 6.28
N ALA A 70 -1.70 -12.81 5.08
CA ALA A 70 -2.47 -12.26 3.97
C ALA A 70 -3.94 -12.04 4.37
N THR A 71 -4.56 -13.01 5.04
CA THR A 71 -5.93 -12.91 5.56
C THR A 71 -6.08 -11.78 6.57
N SER A 72 -5.13 -11.63 7.48
CA SER A 72 -5.13 -10.55 8.48
C SER A 72 -4.99 -9.18 7.83
N ILE A 73 -4.10 -9.04 6.84
CA ILE A 73 -3.93 -7.82 6.07
C ILE A 73 -5.22 -7.51 5.29
N LYS A 74 -5.79 -8.49 4.59
CA LYS A 74 -7.05 -8.34 3.84
C LYS A 74 -8.15 -7.75 4.72
N LYS A 75 -8.39 -8.38 5.89
CA LYS A 75 -9.39 -7.91 6.85
C LYS A 75 -9.18 -6.47 7.30
N LYS A 76 -7.92 -6.02 7.43
CA LYS A 76 -7.61 -4.62 7.78
C LYS A 76 -7.89 -3.66 6.62
N LEU A 77 -7.60 -4.07 5.38
CA LEU A 77 -7.83 -3.23 4.20
C LEU A 77 -9.31 -3.06 3.88
N GLU A 78 -10.13 -4.06 4.17
CA GLU A 78 -11.59 -4.05 3.94
C GLU A 78 -12.36 -3.26 5.01
N LYS A 79 -11.71 -2.89 6.13
CA LYS A 79 -12.33 -2.06 7.17
C LYS A 79 -12.67 -0.67 6.61
N LEU A 80 -13.88 -0.21 6.88
CA LEU A 80 -14.33 1.13 6.50
C LEU A 80 -13.37 2.20 7.02
N GLU A 81 -12.90 2.06 8.26
CA GLU A 81 -11.96 2.99 8.89
C GLU A 81 -10.67 3.12 8.08
N PHE A 82 -10.16 2.02 7.52
CA PHE A 82 -8.96 2.04 6.70
C PHE A 82 -9.21 2.79 5.38
N VAL A 83 -10.28 2.42 4.66
CA VAL A 83 -10.63 3.04 3.37
C VAL A 83 -10.92 4.53 3.55
N PHE A 84 -11.67 4.88 4.59
CA PHE A 84 -11.97 6.26 4.95
C PHE A 84 -10.71 7.06 5.25
N MET A 85 -9.81 6.53 6.09
CA MET A 85 -8.54 7.20 6.42
C MET A 85 -7.67 7.36 5.18
N LEU A 86 -7.57 6.35 4.31
CA LEU A 86 -6.82 6.44 3.06
C LEU A 86 -7.36 7.57 2.17
N LYS A 87 -8.68 7.63 1.97
CA LYS A 87 -9.32 8.67 1.14
C LYS A 87 -9.26 10.06 1.76
N MET A 88 -9.36 10.16 3.09
CA MET A 88 -9.26 11.43 3.82
C MET A 88 -7.83 11.98 3.81
N TRP A 89 -6.82 11.16 4.11
CA TRP A 89 -5.44 11.61 4.23
C TRP A 89 -4.77 11.92 2.90
N THR A 90 -5.12 11.22 1.82
CA THR A 90 -4.51 11.44 0.49
C THR A 90 -4.55 12.92 0.03
N PRO A 91 -5.72 13.61 0.01
CA PRO A 91 -5.79 15.01 -0.40
C PRO A 91 -5.15 15.97 0.62
N ILE A 92 -5.20 15.66 1.91
CA ILE A 92 -4.56 16.48 2.96
C ILE A 92 -3.05 16.46 2.76
N LEU A 93 -2.47 15.28 2.60
CA LEU A 93 -1.04 15.09 2.37
C LEU A 93 -0.59 15.71 1.04
N ASN A 94 -1.44 15.68 0.01
CA ASN A 94 -1.15 16.35 -1.27
C ASN A 94 -0.91 17.86 -1.10
N ARG A 95 -1.71 18.52 -0.26
CA ARG A 95 -1.55 19.96 0.02
C ARG A 95 -0.23 20.25 0.72
N PHE A 96 0.10 19.47 1.75
CA PHE A 96 1.38 19.60 2.45
C PHE A 96 2.58 19.37 1.53
N ASP A 97 2.54 18.32 0.71
CA ASP A 97 3.59 18.02 -0.26
C ASP A 97 3.74 19.14 -1.31
N SER A 98 2.64 19.66 -1.84
CA SER A 98 2.65 20.76 -2.81
C SER A 98 3.25 22.04 -2.24
N THR A 99 2.85 22.43 -1.02
CA THR A 99 3.43 23.59 -0.32
C THR A 99 4.91 23.38 -0.03
N SER A 100 5.31 22.19 0.45
CA SER A 100 6.71 21.88 0.73
C SER A 100 7.60 21.97 -0.52
N LYS A 101 7.12 21.46 -1.66
CA LYS A 101 7.85 21.54 -2.94
C LYS A 101 8.01 22.99 -3.40
N THR A 102 6.95 23.79 -3.27
CA THR A 102 6.97 25.22 -3.63
C THR A 102 7.99 26.01 -2.81
N LEU A 103 8.07 25.76 -1.50
CA LEU A 103 9.04 26.41 -0.61
C LEU A 103 10.47 25.99 -0.91
N GLN A 104 10.69 24.74 -1.34
CA GLN A 104 12.03 24.22 -1.66
C GLN A 104 12.52 24.60 -3.07
N SER A 105 11.62 25.05 -3.95
CA SER A 105 11.98 25.56 -5.28
C SER A 105 12.35 27.05 -5.29
N THR A 106 12.39 27.69 -4.12
CA THR A 106 12.87 29.06 -3.92
C THR A 106 14.35 29.03 -3.57
#